data_AF-A0A2G2WM70-F1
#
_entry.id   AF-A0A2G2WM70-F1
#
_cell.length_a   1.000
_cell.length_b   1.000
_cell.length_c   1.000
_cell.angle_alpha   90.00
_cell.angle_beta   90.00
_cell.angle_gamma   90.00
#
_symmetry.space_group_name_H-M   'P 1'
#
loop_
_entity.id
_entity.type
_entity.pdbx_description
1 polymer ?
#
loop_
_entity_poly.entity_id
_entity_poly.type
_entity_poly.pdbx_seq_one_letter_code
_entity_poly.pdbx_strand_id
1 'polypeptide(L)'
;MMHMTFYWGKKVTLLFDFWRTDSWTSYAIALLACFIFSLFYQYMEDRRQRFRILSINSKRNYPQPPPPPAVNAPLLYTFPSVGGKWNSARFATAILFGVNSAIGYMLMLAVMSFNGGVFIAVVVGLGIGYLFFRNGDENDVVVDNPCACA
;
A
#
# COMPACT_ATOMS: atom_id res chain seq x y z
N MET A 1 21.40 1.82 -26.18
CA MET A 1 21.94 0.51 -25.78
C MET A 1 21.36 0.18 -24.43
N MET A 2 20.79 -1.01 -24.25
CA MET A 2 20.17 -1.41 -22.98
C MET A 2 21.28 -1.67 -21.96
N HIS A 3 21.35 -0.86 -20.91
CA HIS A 3 22.29 -1.08 -19.80
C HIS A 3 21.74 -2.19 -18.90
N MET A 4 22.51 -3.26 -18.71
CA MET A 4 22.19 -4.34 -17.76
C MET A 4 22.82 -4.10 -16.37
N THR A 5 23.46 -2.94 -16.19
CA THR A 5 24.11 -2.52 -14.95
C THR A 5 23.61 -1.13 -14.58
N PHE A 6 23.71 -0.79 -13.29
CA PHE A 6 23.35 0.55 -12.82
C PHE A 6 24.14 1.61 -13.56
N TYR A 7 23.43 2.58 -14.14
CA TYR A 7 24.04 3.71 -14.82
C TYR A 7 23.52 5.03 -14.27
N TRP A 8 24.36 6.06 -14.42
CA TRP A 8 24.05 7.43 -14.04
C TRP A 8 23.93 8.25 -15.32
N GLY A 9 22.68 8.56 -15.70
CA GLY A 9 22.41 9.30 -16.93
C GLY A 9 21.03 9.95 -16.89
N LYS A 10 20.93 11.12 -17.53
CA LYS A 10 19.70 11.90 -17.64
C LYS A 10 18.77 11.46 -18.78
N LYS A 11 19.25 10.61 -19.69
CA LYS A 11 18.50 10.12 -20.85
C LYS A 11 17.81 8.81 -20.50
N VAL A 12 16.62 8.90 -19.93
CA VAL A 12 15.82 7.73 -19.51
C VAL A 12 14.40 7.85 -20.06
N THR A 13 13.89 6.75 -20.59
CA THR A 13 12.48 6.56 -20.93
C THR A 13 11.82 5.76 -19.82
N LEU A 14 11.02 6.43 -18.99
CA LEU A 14 10.34 5.79 -17.86
C LEU A 14 8.97 5.25 -18.28
N LEU A 15 8.87 3.92 -18.40
CA LEU A 15 7.62 3.14 -18.53
C LEU A 15 6.78 3.35 -19.81
N PHE A 16 6.61 4.59 -20.24
CA PHE A 16 5.92 5.01 -21.44
C PHE A 16 6.85 5.90 -22.28
N ASP A 17 6.73 5.82 -23.61
CA ASP A 17 7.51 6.67 -24.52
C ASP A 17 7.30 8.18 -24.28
N PHE A 18 6.16 8.54 -23.66
CA PHE A 18 5.84 9.91 -23.28
C PHE A 18 6.71 10.46 -22.14
N TRP A 19 7.30 9.60 -21.31
CA TRP A 19 8.13 10.00 -20.16
C TRP A 19 9.62 9.96 -20.48
N ARG A 20 9.98 10.58 -21.60
CA ARG A 20 11.37 10.68 -22.04
C ARG A 20 12.02 11.91 -21.42
N THR A 21 13.15 11.68 -20.76
CA THR A 21 13.94 12.74 -20.14
C THR A 21 15.13 13.05 -21.04
N ASP A 22 15.19 14.26 -21.60
CA ASP A 22 16.31 14.70 -22.45
C ASP A 22 17.14 15.84 -21.78
N SER A 23 16.52 16.52 -20.82
CA SER A 23 17.08 17.64 -20.05
C SER A 23 17.26 17.28 -18.57
N TRP A 24 18.09 18.05 -17.86
CA TRP A 24 18.25 17.90 -16.40
C TRP A 24 16.96 18.19 -15.63
N THR A 25 16.15 19.14 -16.11
CA THR A 25 14.86 19.49 -15.48
C THR A 25 13.84 18.38 -15.65
N SER A 26 13.69 17.82 -16.85
CA SER A 26 12.79 16.67 -17.08
C SER A 26 13.21 15.46 -16.26
N TYR A 27 14.52 15.22 -16.12
CA TYR A 27 15.05 14.18 -15.25
C TYR A 27 14.71 14.43 -13.77
N ALA A 28 14.89 15.64 -13.26
CA ALA A 28 14.54 15.98 -11.88
C ALA A 28 13.03 15.82 -11.61
N ILE A 29 12.17 16.24 -12.55
CA ILE A 29 10.71 16.06 -12.47
C ILE A 29 10.35 14.58 -12.44
N ALA A 30 11.01 13.76 -13.26
CA ALA A 30 10.81 12.32 -13.26
C ALA A 30 11.21 11.67 -11.93
N LEU A 31 12.35 12.05 -11.35
CA LEU A 31 12.77 11.59 -10.03
C LEU A 31 11.76 11.97 -8.94
N LEU A 32 11.30 13.22 -8.96
CA LEU A 32 10.31 13.73 -8.02
C LEU A 32 8.97 12.99 -8.17
N ALA A 33 8.56 12.68 -9.40
CA ALA A 33 7.36 11.88 -9.64
C ALA A 33 7.51 10.45 -9.10
N CYS A 34 8.63 9.75 -9.37
CA CYS A 34 8.90 8.42 -8.81
C CYS A 34 8.90 8.43 -7.26
N PHE A 35 9.44 9.49 -6.66
CA PHE A 35 9.41 9.71 -5.21
C PHE A 35 7.97 9.90 -4.69
N ILE A 36 7.15 10.71 -5.36
CA ILE A 36 5.74 10.89 -4.99
C ILE A 36 4.94 9.59 -5.17
N PHE A 37 5.15 8.85 -6.27
CA PHE A 37 4.47 7.57 -6.50
C PHE A 37 4.83 6.51 -5.45
N SER A 38 6.08 6.49 -4.97
CA SER A 38 6.49 5.59 -3.89
C SER A 38 5.92 6.00 -2.53
N LEU A 39 5.88 7.29 -2.20
CA LEU A 39 5.16 7.78 -1.02
C LEU A 39 3.67 7.40 -1.06
N PHE A 40 3.04 7.63 -2.22
CA PHE A 40 1.63 7.36 -2.41
C PHE A 40 1.31 5.85 -2.38
N TYR A 41 2.20 5.01 -2.92
CA TYR A 41 2.11 3.55 -2.77
C TYR A 41 2.07 3.14 -1.29
N GLN A 42 2.99 3.66 -0.48
CA GLN A 42 3.03 3.34 0.94
C GLN A 42 1.78 3.86 1.69
N TYR A 43 1.29 5.04 1.34
CA TYR A 43 0.03 5.58 1.86
C TYR A 43 -1.16 4.67 1.56
N MET A 44 -1.27 4.17 0.33
CA MET A 44 -2.35 3.27 -0.06
C MET A 44 -2.26 1.90 0.64
N GLU A 45 -1.04 1.37 0.80
CA GLU A 45 -0.79 0.12 1.51
C GLU A 45 -1.23 0.23 2.98
N ASP A 46 -0.91 1.34 3.65
CA ASP A 46 -1.33 1.64 5.01
C ASP A 46 -2.87 1.70 5.14
N ARG A 47 -3.54 2.50 4.31
CA ARG A 47 -5.01 2.62 4.33
C ARG A 47 -5.68 1.27 4.14
N ARG A 48 -5.16 0.42 3.25
CA ARG A 48 -5.67 -0.92 3.01
C ARG A 48 -5.51 -1.82 4.23
N GLN A 49 -4.39 -1.75 4.93
CA GLN A 49 -4.16 -2.49 6.17
C GLN A 49 -5.10 -2.02 7.28
N ARG A 50 -5.27 -0.71 7.45
CA ARG A 50 -6.17 -0.11 8.43
C ARG A 50 -7.64 -0.51 8.19
N PHE A 51 -8.11 -0.49 6.94
CA PHE A 51 -9.44 -1.01 6.59
C PHE A 51 -9.61 -2.50 6.94
N ARG A 52 -8.58 -3.33 6.70
CA ARG A 52 -8.61 -4.74 7.09
C ARG A 52 -8.70 -4.89 8.62
N ILE A 53 -7.90 -4.16 9.38
CA ILE A 53 -7.91 -4.20 10.86
C ILE A 53 -9.27 -3.74 11.41
N LEU A 54 -9.82 -2.63 10.91
CA LEU A 54 -11.16 -2.17 11.31
C LEU A 54 -12.26 -3.19 11.00
N SER A 55 -12.18 -3.87 9.83
CA SER A 55 -13.13 -4.92 9.47
C SER A 55 -13.05 -6.15 10.40
N ILE A 56 -11.86 -6.45 10.93
CA ILE A 56 -11.64 -7.52 11.91
C ILE A 56 -12.20 -7.11 13.29
N ASN A 57 -11.94 -5.88 13.74
CA ASN A 57 -12.48 -5.38 15.01
C ASN A 57 -14.02 -5.26 15.00
N SER A 58 -14.61 -4.86 13.87
CA SER A 58 -16.08 -4.84 13.71
C SER A 58 -16.70 -6.23 13.82
N LYS A 59 -16.01 -7.30 13.36
CA LYS A 59 -16.45 -8.69 13.59
C LYS A 59 -16.38 -9.11 15.05
N ARG A 60 -15.47 -8.55 15.86
CA ARG A 60 -15.33 -8.85 17.29
C ARG A 60 -16.40 -8.17 18.15
N ASN A 61 -16.98 -7.06 17.69
CA ASN A 61 -18.01 -6.27 18.38
C ASN A 61 -19.46 -6.73 18.12
N TYR A 62 -19.71 -7.80 17.35
CA TYR A 62 -21.02 -8.45 17.40
C TYR A 62 -21.11 -9.28 18.69
N PRO A 63 -22.15 -9.11 19.52
CA PRO A 63 -22.35 -9.97 20.68
C PRO A 63 -22.44 -11.41 20.17
N GLN A 64 -21.44 -12.23 20.52
CA GLN A 64 -21.47 -13.65 20.24
C GLN A 64 -22.62 -14.24 21.06
N PRO A 65 -23.61 -14.93 20.44
CA PRO A 65 -24.56 -15.71 21.21
C PRO A 65 -23.79 -16.76 22.02
N PRO A 66 -24.25 -17.09 23.24
CA PRO A 66 -23.53 -18.00 24.14
C PRO A 66 -23.22 -19.31 23.41
N PRO A 67 -22.00 -19.86 23.59
CA PRO A 67 -21.60 -21.07 22.88
C PRO A 67 -22.53 -22.23 23.26
N PRO A 68 -23.16 -22.91 22.29
CA PRO A 68 -23.78 -24.21 22.56
C PRO A 68 -22.69 -25.20 23.02
N PRO A 69 -23.03 -26.18 23.87
CA PRO A 69 -22.07 -27.12 24.42
C PRO A 69 -21.26 -27.78 23.31
N ALA A 70 -19.95 -27.85 23.54
CA ALA A 70 -18.94 -28.28 22.58
C ALA A 70 -19.25 -29.67 22.00
N VAL A 71 -19.88 -29.70 20.82
CA VAL A 71 -19.90 -30.86 19.95
C VAL A 71 -18.87 -30.61 18.86
N ASN A 72 -17.77 -31.34 18.95
CA ASN A 72 -16.61 -31.29 18.08
C ASN A 72 -17.02 -31.48 16.62
N ALA A 73 -16.99 -30.40 15.83
CA ALA A 73 -17.06 -30.48 14.37
C ALA A 73 -16.03 -29.49 13.78
N PRO A 74 -14.74 -29.86 13.69
CA PRO A 74 -13.68 -28.96 13.23
C PRO A 74 -13.66 -28.74 11.71
N LEU A 75 -14.64 -29.29 10.96
CA LEU A 75 -14.65 -29.24 9.49
C LEU A 75 -15.80 -28.44 8.89
N LEU A 76 -16.66 -27.84 9.72
CA LEU A 76 -17.75 -26.98 9.24
C LEU A 76 -17.42 -25.54 9.59
N TYR A 77 -16.38 -25.01 8.93
CA TYR A 77 -16.25 -23.57 8.78
C TYR A 77 -17.43 -23.14 7.90
N THR A 78 -18.55 -22.79 8.55
CA THR A 78 -19.71 -22.21 7.87
C THR A 78 -19.20 -20.99 7.12
N PHE A 79 -19.01 -21.14 5.80
CA PHE A 79 -18.70 -20.04 4.92
C PHE A 79 -19.79 -18.99 5.16
N PRO A 80 -19.44 -17.74 5.53
CA PRO A 80 -20.45 -16.74 5.75
C PRO A 80 -21.24 -16.60 4.46
N SER A 81 -22.52 -16.97 4.51
CA SER A 81 -23.47 -16.83 3.40
C SER A 81 -23.36 -15.39 2.90
N VAL A 82 -22.81 -15.22 1.70
CA VAL A 82 -22.71 -13.92 1.02
C VAL A 82 -24.07 -13.63 0.40
N GLY A 83 -25.10 -13.57 1.24
CA GLY A 83 -26.44 -13.12 0.90
C GLY A 83 -26.61 -11.70 1.40
N GLY A 84 -26.11 -10.71 0.66
CA GLY A 84 -26.28 -9.31 1.02
C GLY A 84 -25.97 -8.42 -0.15
N LYS A 85 -26.89 -7.48 -0.44
CA LYS A 85 -26.77 -6.37 -1.41
C LYS A 85 -25.32 -6.04 -1.71
N TRP A 86 -24.95 -5.99 -3.00
CA TRP A 86 -23.63 -5.56 -3.47
C TRP A 86 -23.22 -4.29 -2.73
N ASN A 87 -22.39 -4.49 -1.72
CA ASN A 87 -22.03 -3.42 -0.80
C ASN A 87 -20.98 -2.59 -1.54
N SER A 88 -21.27 -1.32 -1.82
CA SER A 88 -20.34 -0.40 -2.49
C SER A 88 -18.96 -0.42 -1.84
N ALA A 89 -18.90 -0.69 -0.53
CA ALA A 89 -17.68 -0.93 0.24
C ALA A 89 -16.81 -2.09 -0.30
N ARG A 90 -17.40 -3.20 -0.76
CA ARG A 90 -16.66 -4.34 -1.35
C ARG A 90 -16.05 -3.98 -2.70
N PHE A 91 -16.80 -3.27 -3.53
CA PHE A 91 -16.31 -2.81 -4.83
C PHE A 91 -15.22 -1.74 -4.66
N ALA A 92 -15.42 -0.77 -3.77
CA ALA A 92 -14.42 0.24 -3.42
C ALA A 92 -13.12 -0.41 -2.89
N THR A 93 -13.23 -1.44 -2.05
CA THR A 93 -12.06 -2.21 -1.57
C THR A 93 -11.32 -2.89 -2.72
N ALA A 94 -12.04 -3.47 -3.68
CA ALA A 94 -11.45 -4.11 -4.86
C ALA A 94 -10.72 -3.09 -5.76
N ILE A 95 -11.32 -1.91 -5.97
CA ILE A 95 -10.68 -0.82 -6.71
C ILE A 95 -9.40 -0.36 -6.01
N LEU A 96 -9.46 -0.08 -4.70
CA LEU A 96 -8.28 0.33 -3.94
C LEU A 96 -7.15 -0.70 -4.02
N PHE A 97 -7.48 -1.99 -3.98
CA PHE A 97 -6.51 -3.07 -4.20
C PHE A 97 -5.93 -3.06 -5.61
N GLY A 98 -6.76 -2.87 -6.64
CA GLY A 98 -6.32 -2.78 -8.03
C GLY A 98 -5.37 -1.60 -8.25
N VAL A 99 -5.72 -0.42 -7.75
CA VAL A 99 -4.88 0.78 -7.86
C VAL A 99 -3.55 0.60 -7.12
N ASN A 100 -3.56 0.09 -5.89
CA ASN A 100 -2.33 -0.18 -5.14
C ASN A 100 -1.40 -1.14 -5.89
N SER A 101 -1.97 -2.23 -6.42
CA SER A 101 -1.21 -3.24 -7.16
C SER A 101 -0.63 -2.66 -8.45
N ALA A 102 -1.40 -1.84 -9.18
CA ALA A 102 -0.94 -1.18 -10.41
C ALA A 102 0.27 -0.27 -10.14
N ILE A 103 0.24 0.50 -9.05
CA ILE A 103 1.35 1.38 -8.67
C ILE A 103 2.58 0.57 -8.25
N GLY A 104 2.39 -0.52 -7.50
CA GLY A 104 3.49 -1.43 -7.15
C GLY A 104 4.20 -1.98 -8.38
N TYR A 105 3.45 -2.45 -9.38
CA TYR A 105 4.03 -2.90 -10.66
C TYR A 105 4.66 -1.76 -11.46
N MET A 106 4.07 -0.56 -11.43
CA MET A 106 4.65 0.64 -12.05
C MET A 106 6.04 0.95 -11.49
N LEU A 107 6.18 0.95 -10.15
CA LEU A 107 7.45 1.19 -9.45
C LEU A 107 8.46 0.08 -9.73
N MET A 108 8.02 -1.17 -9.77
CA MET A 108 8.88 -2.31 -10.13
C MET A 108 9.44 -2.15 -11.55
N LEU A 109 8.60 -1.79 -12.51
CA LEU A 109 9.03 -1.51 -13.88
C LEU A 109 9.96 -0.28 -13.96
N ALA A 110 9.72 0.75 -13.16
CA ALA A 110 10.61 1.91 -13.08
C ALA A 110 12.00 1.53 -12.55
N VAL A 111 12.09 0.67 -11.53
CA VAL A 111 13.36 0.19 -10.97
C VAL A 111 14.12 -0.71 -11.97
N MET A 112 13.40 -1.48 -12.79
CA MET A 112 13.99 -2.26 -13.88
C MET A 112 14.66 -1.40 -14.98
N SER A 113 14.53 -0.07 -14.94
CA SER A 113 15.25 0.84 -15.84
C SER A 113 16.75 0.93 -15.56
N PHE A 114 17.25 0.33 -14.46
CA PHE A 114 18.64 0.35 -14.01
C PHE A 114 19.26 1.77 -13.86
N ASN A 115 18.44 2.81 -13.78
CA ASN A 115 18.92 4.15 -13.53
C ASN A 115 19.15 4.37 -12.03
N GLY A 116 20.37 4.76 -11.65
CA GLY A 116 20.75 4.94 -10.26
C GLY A 116 19.90 5.96 -9.52
N GLY A 117 19.59 7.10 -10.16
CA GLY A 117 18.77 8.15 -9.53
C GLY A 117 17.33 7.71 -9.31
N VAL A 118 16.72 7.02 -10.29
CA VAL A 118 15.36 6.48 -10.16
C VAL A 118 15.28 5.47 -9.04
N PHE A 119 16.26 4.55 -8.97
CA PHE A 119 16.34 3.56 -7.90
C PHE A 119 16.41 4.22 -6.52
N ILE A 120 17.31 5.21 -6.34
CA ILE A 120 17.45 5.94 -5.08
C ILE A 120 16.15 6.68 -4.74
N ALA A 121 15.54 7.38 -5.70
CA ALA A 121 14.29 8.11 -5.47
C ALA A 121 13.17 7.18 -4.98
N VAL A 122 13.03 5.99 -5.58
CA VAL A 122 12.03 5.00 -5.17
C VAL A 122 12.35 4.43 -3.79
N VAL A 123 13.59 4.03 -3.51
CA VAL A 123 13.98 3.45 -2.20
C VAL A 123 13.82 4.48 -1.08
N VAL A 124 14.26 5.71 -1.29
CA VAL A 124 14.12 6.80 -0.32
C VAL A 124 12.65 7.16 -0.13
N GLY A 125 11.85 7.22 -1.20
CA GLY A 125 10.41 7.48 -1.11
C GLY A 125 9.65 6.40 -0.36
N LEU A 126 9.95 5.12 -0.60
CA LEU A 126 9.39 4.00 0.18
C LEU A 126 9.81 4.08 1.65
N GLY A 127 11.09 4.37 1.93
CA GLY A 127 11.61 4.49 3.30
C GLY A 127 10.98 5.65 4.07
N ILE A 128 10.91 6.84 3.45
CA ILE A 128 10.26 8.01 4.04
C ILE A 128 8.75 7.76 4.22
N GLY A 129 8.08 7.20 3.21
CA GLY A 129 6.66 6.88 3.29
C GLY A 129 6.38 5.91 4.43
N TYR A 130 7.23 4.90 4.59
CA TYR A 130 7.12 3.95 5.67
C TYR A 130 7.22 4.65 7.03
N LEU A 131 8.21 5.52 7.21
CA LEU A 131 8.39 6.25 8.47
C LEU A 131 7.21 7.18 8.78
N PHE A 132 6.74 7.95 7.79
CA PHE A 132 5.65 8.91 8.00
C PHE A 132 4.33 8.24 8.33
N PHE A 133 3.93 7.20 7.57
CA PHE A 133 2.62 6.57 7.76
C PHE A 133 2.64 5.56 8.91
N ARG A 134 3.74 4.83 9.12
CA ARG A 134 3.83 3.85 10.22
C ARG A 134 4.01 4.52 11.60
N ASN A 135 4.83 5.57 11.70
CA ASN A 135 5.01 6.27 12.99
C ASN A 135 3.81 7.16 13.34
N GLY A 136 3.02 7.61 12.35
CA GLY A 136 1.82 8.39 12.60
C GLY A 136 0.77 7.63 13.43
N ASP A 137 0.55 6.36 13.09
CA ASP A 137 -0.40 5.50 13.80
C ASP A 137 0.04 5.17 15.24
N GLU A 138 1.35 5.11 15.52
CA GLU A 138 1.87 4.84 16.88
C GLU A 138 1.58 6.02 17.84
N ASN A 139 1.62 7.25 17.33
CA ASN A 139 1.30 8.44 18.14
C ASN A 139 -0.19 8.56 18.43
N ASP A 140 -1.07 8.24 17.47
CA ASP A 140 -2.54 8.24 17.69
C ASP A 140 -2.94 7.19 18.74
N VAL A 141 -2.38 5.97 18.68
CA VAL A 141 -2.72 4.88 19.61
C VAL A 141 -2.17 5.12 21.03
N VAL A 142 -1.04 5.83 21.17
CA VAL A 142 -0.49 6.23 22.49
C VAL A 142 -1.29 7.37 23.11
N VAL A 143 -1.79 8.32 22.30
CA VAL A 143 -2.64 9.42 22.78
C VAL A 143 -4.03 8.92 23.21
N ASP A 144 -4.53 7.83 22.62
CA ASP A 144 -5.82 7.22 22.97
C ASP A 144 -5.79 6.36 24.26
N ASN A 145 -4.65 6.20 24.93
CA ASN A 145 -4.53 5.49 26.22
C ASN A 145 -4.22 6.38 27.44
N PRO A 146 -4.98 7.47 27.72
CA PRO A 146 -4.83 8.21 28.97
C PRO A 146 -5.46 7.49 30.17
N CYS A 147 -6.08 6.31 29.99
CA CYS A 147 -6.86 5.63 31.03
C CYS A 147 -6.43 4.18 31.32
N ALA A 148 -5.15 3.83 31.15
CA ALA A 148 -4.62 2.54 31.60
C ALA A 148 -3.96 2.64 33.00
N CYS A 149 -4.62 3.33 33.95
CA CYS A 149 -4.29 3.32 35.38
C CYS A 149 -5.56 3.61 36.20
N ALA A 150 -6.35 2.57 36.52
CA ALA A 150 -7.24 2.50 37.69
C ALA A 150 -7.59 1.04 37.96
#